data_AF-A0A6J4SBP7-F1
#
_entry.id   AF-A0A6J4SBP7-F1
#
_cell.length_a   1.000
_cell.length_b   1.000
_cell.length_c   1.000
_cell.angle_alpha   90.00
_cell.angle_beta   90.00
_cell.angle_gamma   90.00
#
_symmetry.space_group_name_H-M   'P 1'
#
loop_
_entity.id
_entity.type
_entity.pdbx_description
1 polymer ?
#
loop_
_entity_poly.entity_id
_entity_poly.type
_entity_poly.pdbx_seq_one_letter_code
_entity_poly.pdbx_strand_id
1 'polypeptide(L)' 'MSAPFPPGFFDRGDPSPDADFYAQPRLVTHIDDGAIEAVGRLYEELGIEGRVLDLMS' A
#
# COMPACT_ATOMS: atom_id res chain seq x y z
N MET A 1 19.67 8.96 27.29
CA MET A 1 18.47 9.27 26.48
C MET A 1 17.73 7.97 26.26
N SER A 2 16.47 7.86 26.65
CA SER A 2 15.66 6.71 26.23
C SER A 2 15.41 6.81 24.74
N ALA A 3 15.51 5.70 24.01
CA ALA A 3 15.06 5.66 22.63
C ALA A 3 13.57 6.07 22.58
N PRO A 4 13.14 6.83 21.55
CA PRO A 4 11.76 7.30 21.43
C PRO A 4 10.74 6.15 21.26
N PHE A 5 11.20 4.93 21.03
CA PHE A 5 10.37 3.76 20.81
C PHE A 5 10.82 2.60 21.72
N PRO A 6 9.85 1.84 22.28
CA PRO A 6 10.18 0.65 23.06
C PRO A 6 10.79 -0.44 22.17
N PRO A 7 11.48 -1.42 22.76
CA PRO A 7 11.91 -2.62 22.03
C PRO A 7 10.74 -3.26 21.27
N GLY A 8 10.98 -3.66 20.03
CA GLY A 8 10.00 -4.32 19.16
C GLY A 8 8.93 -3.42 18.54
N PHE A 9 9.01 -2.09 18.71
CA PHE A 9 8.06 -1.16 18.10
C PHE A 9 7.98 -1.27 16.57
N PHE A 10 9.07 -1.68 15.92
CA PHE A 10 9.16 -1.87 14.47
C PHE A 10 9.13 -3.34 14.04
N ASP A 11 8.88 -4.27 14.97
CA ASP A 11 8.77 -5.67 14.64
C ASP A 11 7.50 -5.91 13.82
N ARG A 12 7.56 -6.88 12.91
CA ARG A 12 6.38 -7.31 12.17
C ARG A 12 5.39 -7.96 13.15
N GLY A 13 4.11 -7.63 13.02
CA GLY A 13 3.05 -8.34 13.74
C GLY A 13 2.98 -9.84 13.41
N ASP A 14 3.43 -10.21 12.20
CA ASP A 14 3.68 -11.58 11.79
C ASP A 14 5.10 -11.68 11.17
N PRO A 15 6.03 -12.40 11.82
CA PRO A 15 7.41 -12.56 11.34
C PRO A 15 7.54 -13.62 10.23
N SER A 16 6.46 -14.31 9.85
CA SER A 16 6.50 -15.38 8.84
C SER A 16 6.93 -14.85 7.47
N PRO A 17 7.60 -15.68 6.63
CA PRO A 17 7.97 -15.31 5.27
C PRO A 17 6.78 -14.85 4.42
N ASP A 18 6.98 -13.82 3.60
CA ASP A 18 5.93 -13.31 2.70
C ASP A 18 5.45 -14.39 1.72
N ALA A 19 6.32 -15.33 1.32
CA ALA A 19 5.97 -16.44 0.44
C ALA A 19 4.81 -17.28 1.00
N ASP A 20 4.72 -17.44 2.31
CA ASP A 20 3.65 -18.18 2.97
C ASP A 20 2.31 -17.41 2.86
N PHE A 21 2.36 -16.08 2.97
CA PHE A 21 1.20 -15.20 2.79
C PHE A 21 0.66 -15.20 1.35
N TYR A 22 1.54 -15.42 0.37
CA TYR A 22 1.20 -15.52 -1.07
C TYR A 22 1.08 -16.96 -1.58
N ALA A 23 1.13 -17.96 -0.70
CA ALA A 23 1.11 -19.36 -1.10
C ALA A 23 -0.21 -19.79 -1.78
N GLN A 24 -1.31 -19.09 -1.49
CA GLN A 24 -2.62 -19.34 -2.10
C GLN A 24 -3.00 -18.19 -3.05
N PRO A 25 -3.57 -18.48 -4.24
CA PRO A 25 -4.09 -17.46 -5.13
C PRO A 25 -5.11 -16.56 -4.43
N ARG A 26 -4.94 -15.25 -4.55
CA ARG A 26 -5.91 -14.27 -4.07
C ARG A 26 -6.77 -13.82 -5.22
N LEU A 27 -8.07 -14.12 -5.12
CA LEU A 27 -9.07 -13.54 -6.01
C LEU A 27 -9.41 -12.15 -5.46
N VAL A 28 -8.73 -11.14 -5.98
CA VAL A 28 -9.04 -9.75 -5.70
C VAL A 28 -9.97 -9.20 -6.78
N THR A 29 -10.94 -8.40 -6.38
CA THR A 29 -11.69 -7.58 -7.34
C THR A 29 -10.75 -6.46 -7.77
N HIS A 30 -10.56 -6.30 -9.08
CA HIS A 30 -9.90 -5.11 -9.60
C HIS A 30 -10.67 -3.87 -9.15
N ILE A 31 -9.94 -2.80 -8.85
CA ILE A 31 -10.53 -1.49 -8.63
C ILE A 31 -11.41 -1.15 -9.85
N ASP A 32 -12.63 -0.65 -9.61
CA ASP A 32 -13.53 -0.30 -10.70
C ASP A 32 -13.15 1.06 -11.33
N ASP A 33 -13.67 1.31 -12.53
CA ASP A 33 -13.40 2.53 -13.30
C ASP A 33 -13.72 3.82 -12.52
N GLY A 34 -14.77 3.80 -11.69
CA GLY A 34 -15.18 4.95 -10.90
C GLY A 34 -14.20 5.26 -9.77
N ALA A 35 -13.68 4.23 -9.12
CA ALA A 35 -12.64 4.37 -8.11
C ALA A 35 -11.29 4.82 -8.72
N ILE A 36 -10.94 4.35 -9.92
CA ILE A 36 -9.78 4.86 -10.67
C ILE A 36 -9.94 6.36 -10.95
N GLU A 37 -11.10 6.77 -11.47
CA GLU A 37 -11.36 8.19 -11.78
C GLU A 37 -11.28 9.08 -10.52
N ALA A 38 -11.85 8.62 -9.41
CA ALA A 38 -11.83 9.35 -8.15
C ALA A 38 -10.41 9.56 -7.62
N VAL A 39 -9.55 8.53 -7.67
CA VAL A 39 -8.15 8.64 -7.24
C VAL A 39 -7.35 9.54 -8.19
N GLY A 40 -7.61 9.46 -9.51
CA GLY A 40 -6.99 10.35 -10.49
C GLY A 40 -7.26 11.83 -10.19
N ARG A 41 -8.53 12.19 -9.94
CA ARG A 41 -8.92 13.57 -9.57
C ARG A 41 -8.25 14.02 -8.26
N LEU A 42 -8.07 13.13 -7.30
CA LEU A 42 -7.38 13.45 -6.06
C LEU A 42 -5.90 13.80 -6.30
N TYR A 43 -5.22 13.09 -7.20
CA TYR A 43 -3.84 13.41 -7.56
C TYR A 43 -3.72 14.78 -8.23
N GLU A 44 -4.71 15.14 -9.07
CA GLU A 44 -4.80 16.48 -9.66
C GLU A 44 -5.00 17.56 -8.58
N GLU A 45 -5.94 17.35 -7.64
CA GLU A 45 -6.21 18.29 -6.54
C GLU A 45 -4.99 18.52 -5.64
N LEU A 46 -4.26 17.44 -5.33
CA LEU A 46 -3.06 17.48 -4.51
C LEU A 46 -1.85 18.10 -5.23
N GLY A 47 -1.94 18.37 -6.54
CA GLY A 47 -0.83 18.89 -7.33
C GLY A 47 0.36 17.93 -7.33
N ILE A 48 0.12 16.62 -7.40
CA ILE A 48 1.21 15.64 -7.46
C ILE A 48 1.88 15.75 -8.83
N GLU A 49 3.01 16.45 -8.85
CA GLU A 49 3.86 16.61 -10.03
C GLU A 49 4.98 15.56 -10.04
N GLY A 50 5.27 14.98 -11.21
CA GLY A 50 6.35 13.99 -11.39
C GLY A 50 5.88 12.66 -11.98
N ARG A 51 6.73 11.64 -11.92
CA ARG A 51 6.38 10.29 -12.39
C ARG A 51 5.66 9.54 -11.29
N VAL A 52 4.36 9.38 -11.43
CA VAL A 52 3.54 8.51 -10.58
C VAL A 52 3.61 7.09 -11.13
N LEU A 53 4.00 6.13 -10.28
CA LEU A 53 3.84 4.71 -10.57
C LEU A 53 2.43 4.31 -10.16
N ASP A 54 1.54 4.22 -11.14
CA ASP A 54 0.22 3.64 -10.93
C ASP A 54 0.33 2.12 -11.04
N LEU A 55 -0.01 1.42 -9.96
CA LEU A 55 -0.03 -0.04 -9.90
C LEU A 55 -1.40 -0.62 -10.23
N MET A 56 -2.40 0.24 -10.47
CA MET A 56 -3.83 -0.09 -10.52
C MET A 56 -4.54 0.46 -11.77
N SER A 57 -3.80 1.03 -12.72
CA SER A 57 -4.27 1.53 -14.03
C SER A 57 -4.51 0.44 -15.08
#